data_AF-R7LDP9-F1
#
_entry.id   AF-R7LDP9-F1
#
_cell.length_a   1.000
_cell.length_b   1.000
_cell.length_c   1.000
_cell.angle_alpha   90.00
_cell.angle_beta   90.00
_cell.angle_gamma   90.00
#
_symmetry.space_group_name_H-M   'P 1'
#
loop_
_entity.id
_entity.type
_entity.pdbx_description
1 polymer ?
#
loop_
_entity_poly.entity_id
_entity_poly.type
_entity_poly.pdbx_seq_one_letter_code
_entity_poly.pdbx_strand_id
1 'polypeptide(L)'
;MNTLFTHSKKLAMLCLSAGLLFPITTQAESELTLGNGRNSITQLQQISKNTDKAGSALYYPADFMTAYKGCTISAIKVGLNTASVDDKDTLRVFITNDLNGKPLYEQEQTSWTRSWNTITLNTPFVIDGQALYIGYEVSGQKFLAYTNMLVENEEWVKCDKAFGWEKYEGEPTLRAALQAVVTGDNLPQHNVQILNTKMPNYTLPGKNIIYSGTFNNLGATTVNSLKFTYLVNGKEFTTHTVSGLNVRPRTTGAFMMQNLILDQTGIYDVQLQISQINGEADAYEKDNATPVKQTMVCDSIVKRRALLEVFSTEKCTGCPSAHKEISKILDGNKEVVELSHHAGFYTDDFTVDESVAYEWFYTPTHGTYAPAMMFDRKEFASRFPDIYKDHVPMIDANGQNVQKVLPEALDMPAFTSVNITAEGEANSREVRIHVEGKELLPTDFLKNPVLNVWLSEDHIFTETQAGATGNFTQRHVARRCLTPTWGMPVDLSKGYAADFKVEIPATWNMDNMKIVAFVSNYNADDRNDCQVLNTNELLIKHVISGIDTVTKPGKADSFDVYTPSGICVLQKASANDLQQLPQGIYIVNGKKWLK
;
A
#
# COMPACT_ATOMS: atom_id res chain seq x y z
N MET A 1 -0.27 -15.12 19.96
CA MET A 1 -1.63 -14.94 19.40
C MET A 1 -2.41 -13.75 19.99
N ASN A 2 -1.80 -12.77 20.68
CA ASN A 2 -2.51 -11.65 21.30
C ASN A 2 -2.00 -10.24 20.93
N THR A 3 -1.27 -10.10 19.82
CA THR A 3 -0.64 -8.82 19.42
C THR A 3 -1.04 -8.29 18.05
N LEU A 4 -1.79 -9.05 17.24
CA LEU A 4 -2.28 -8.61 15.91
C LEU A 4 -3.62 -7.81 15.96
N PHE A 5 -4.29 -7.75 17.12
CA PHE A 5 -5.56 -7.03 17.29
C PHE A 5 -5.41 -5.57 17.79
N THR A 6 -4.19 -5.05 17.93
CA THR A 6 -3.97 -3.69 18.46
C THR A 6 -3.91 -2.61 17.39
N HIS A 7 -3.64 -2.94 16.13
CA HIS A 7 -3.58 -1.95 15.04
C HIS A 7 -4.96 -1.62 14.45
N SER A 8 -5.90 -2.57 14.44
CA SER A 8 -7.32 -2.26 14.12
C SER A 8 -7.99 -1.39 15.18
N LYS A 9 -7.51 -1.46 16.44
CA LYS A 9 -7.98 -0.61 17.53
C LYS A 9 -7.50 0.83 17.43
N LYS A 10 -6.38 1.14 16.77
CA LYS A 10 -5.92 2.54 16.61
C LYS A 10 -6.74 3.33 15.60
N LEU A 11 -7.28 2.67 14.57
CA LEU A 11 -8.27 3.29 13.67
C LEU A 11 -9.64 3.41 14.35
N ALA A 12 -10.00 2.46 15.23
CA ALA A 12 -11.22 2.51 16.03
C ALA A 12 -11.16 3.49 17.23
N MET A 13 -9.98 3.79 17.78
CA MET A 13 -9.81 4.65 18.97
C MET A 13 -9.77 6.15 18.68
N LEU A 14 -9.75 6.58 17.41
CA LEU A 14 -10.01 7.99 17.08
C LEU A 14 -11.51 8.32 16.98
N CYS A 15 -12.40 7.33 17.13
CA CYS A 15 -13.82 7.47 16.78
C CYS A 15 -14.79 7.60 17.97
N LEU A 16 -14.33 7.86 19.19
CA LEU A 16 -15.23 8.08 20.34
C LEU A 16 -14.77 9.24 21.23
N SER A 17 -14.88 10.46 20.74
CA SER A 17 -15.13 11.62 21.62
C SER A 17 -16.62 11.93 21.58
N ALA A 18 -17.29 11.52 22.66
CA ALA A 18 -18.72 11.70 22.87
C ALA A 18 -19.07 13.20 22.89
N GLY A 19 -19.75 13.67 21.84
CA GLY A 19 -20.51 14.91 21.88
C GLY A 19 -21.74 14.72 22.76
N LEU A 20 -21.86 15.55 23.80
CA LEU A 20 -23.05 15.71 24.61
C LEU A 20 -24.30 15.85 23.72
N LEU A 21 -25.26 14.94 23.89
CA LEU A 21 -26.57 14.95 23.25
C LEU A 21 -27.39 16.13 23.78
N PHE A 22 -27.39 17.24 23.05
CA PHE A 22 -28.54 18.13 23.01
C PHE A 22 -29.36 17.79 21.75
N PRO A 23 -30.70 17.85 21.79
CA PRO A 23 -31.51 17.75 20.59
C PRO A 23 -31.24 19.00 19.74
N ILE A 24 -30.28 18.89 18.82
CA ILE A 24 -30.07 19.90 17.78
C ILE A 24 -31.15 19.63 16.75
N THR A 25 -32.13 20.50 16.66
CA THR A 25 -33.00 20.59 15.49
C THR A 25 -32.09 20.90 14.30
N THR A 26 -31.77 19.90 13.49
CA THR A 26 -30.93 20.08 12.29
C THR A 26 -31.75 20.85 11.27
N GLN A 27 -31.52 22.15 11.19
CA GLN A 27 -32.01 22.97 10.10
C GLN A 27 -31.12 22.72 8.88
N ALA A 28 -31.72 22.56 7.71
CA ALA A 28 -30.99 22.55 6.45
C ALA A 28 -30.23 23.88 6.29
N GLU A 29 -29.01 23.82 5.75
CA GLU A 29 -28.28 25.03 5.39
C GLU A 29 -29.07 25.81 4.34
N SER A 30 -29.19 27.12 4.52
CA SER A 30 -29.82 28.02 3.55
C SER A 30 -28.94 28.32 2.34
N GLU A 31 -27.66 27.93 2.40
CA GLU A 31 -26.69 28.05 1.33
C GLU A 31 -25.78 26.82 1.23
N LEU A 32 -25.32 26.50 0.03
CA LEU A 32 -24.27 25.54 -0.24
C LEU A 32 -23.06 26.22 -0.86
N THR A 33 -21.90 25.55 -0.79
CA THR A 33 -20.73 25.99 -1.55
C THR A 33 -20.28 24.91 -2.53
N LEU A 34 -20.20 25.28 -3.81
CA LEU A 34 -19.56 24.49 -4.86
C LEU A 34 -18.07 24.81 -4.87
N GLY A 35 -17.23 23.85 -4.52
CA GLY A 35 -15.79 23.99 -4.61
C GLY A 35 -15.09 22.68 -4.31
N ASN A 36 -13.93 22.48 -4.92
CA ASN A 36 -13.21 21.22 -4.79
C ASN A 36 -12.32 21.15 -3.54
N GLY A 37 -11.95 22.32 -3.03
CA GLY A 37 -11.07 22.48 -1.87
C GLY A 37 -11.79 22.62 -0.54
N ARG A 38 -11.05 22.35 0.55
CA ARG A 38 -11.41 22.74 1.92
C ARG A 38 -11.22 24.24 2.13
N ASN A 39 -11.51 24.73 3.33
CA ASN A 39 -11.49 26.17 3.62
C ASN A 39 -10.09 26.71 3.97
N SER A 40 -9.13 25.87 4.31
CA SER A 40 -7.78 26.33 4.69
C SER A 40 -6.87 26.39 3.48
N ILE A 41 -6.28 27.57 3.21
CA ILE A 41 -5.18 27.71 2.26
C ILE A 41 -3.95 27.03 2.85
N THR A 42 -3.44 26.02 2.18
CA THR A 42 -2.33 25.17 2.67
C THR A 42 -1.10 25.22 1.78
N GLN A 43 -1.26 25.54 0.49
CA GLN A 43 -0.17 25.54 -0.49
C GLN A 43 -0.30 26.71 -1.46
N LEU A 44 0.82 27.03 -2.13
CA LEU A 44 0.92 28.05 -3.15
C LEU A 44 1.50 27.45 -4.45
N GLN A 45 0.85 27.72 -5.57
CA GLN A 45 1.34 27.38 -6.91
C GLN A 45 2.01 28.61 -7.53
N GLN A 46 3.26 28.49 -7.98
CA GLN A 46 3.97 29.61 -8.59
C GLN A 46 3.41 29.95 -9.97
N ILE A 47 3.27 31.25 -10.24
CA ILE A 47 2.86 31.80 -11.54
C ILE A 47 4.10 32.08 -12.40
N SER A 48 4.03 31.82 -13.70
CA SER A 48 5.09 32.16 -14.66
C SER A 48 5.28 33.67 -14.76
N LYS A 49 6.53 34.13 -14.91
CA LYS A 49 6.85 35.57 -15.02
C LYS A 49 6.24 36.25 -16.26
N ASN A 50 5.80 35.47 -17.24
CA ASN A 50 5.26 35.96 -18.51
C ASN A 50 3.73 36.05 -18.54
N THR A 51 3.05 35.81 -17.41
CA THR A 51 1.59 35.88 -17.33
C THR A 51 1.11 37.25 -16.86
N ASP A 52 0.22 37.89 -17.64
CA ASP A 52 -0.37 39.19 -17.28
C ASP A 52 -1.50 39.04 -16.25
N LYS A 53 -2.29 37.97 -16.37
CA LYS A 53 -3.33 37.56 -15.42
C LYS A 53 -3.27 36.05 -15.23
N ALA A 54 -3.20 35.61 -13.98
CA ALA A 54 -3.26 34.20 -13.61
C ALA A 54 -4.67 33.84 -13.16
N GLY A 55 -5.05 32.56 -13.19
CA GLY A 55 -6.40 32.18 -12.81
C GLY A 55 -6.56 30.70 -12.49
N SER A 56 -7.69 30.39 -11.87
CA SER A 56 -8.19 29.04 -11.66
C SER A 56 -9.68 29.00 -12.00
N ALA A 57 -10.13 27.88 -12.54
CA ALA A 57 -11.53 27.60 -12.84
C ALA A 57 -11.88 26.16 -12.47
N LEU A 58 -13.06 25.96 -11.91
CA LEU A 58 -13.62 24.64 -11.60
C LEU A 58 -14.62 24.29 -12.69
N TYR A 59 -14.52 23.07 -13.23
CA TYR A 59 -15.48 22.56 -14.20
C TYR A 59 -16.54 21.69 -13.51
N TYR A 60 -17.80 21.95 -13.81
CA TYR A 60 -18.93 21.16 -13.37
C TYR A 60 -19.70 20.65 -14.58
N PRO A 61 -19.84 19.33 -14.77
CA PRO A 61 -20.55 18.76 -15.90
C PRO A 61 -22.07 18.97 -15.78
N ALA A 62 -22.77 18.90 -16.91
CA ALA A 62 -24.20 19.20 -17.00
C ALA A 62 -25.08 18.25 -16.16
N ASP A 63 -24.70 16.98 -16.07
CA ASP A 63 -25.39 16.00 -15.23
C ASP A 63 -25.32 16.35 -13.74
N PHE A 64 -24.17 16.84 -13.26
CA PHE A 64 -24.02 17.37 -11.91
C PHE A 64 -24.82 18.68 -11.73
N MET A 65 -24.71 19.61 -12.68
CA MET A 65 -25.39 20.91 -12.58
C MET A 65 -26.91 20.81 -12.70
N THR A 66 -27.45 19.72 -13.25
CA THR A 66 -28.90 19.45 -13.27
C THR A 66 -29.49 19.39 -11.86
N ALA A 67 -28.75 18.87 -10.87
CA ALA A 67 -29.19 18.84 -9.46
C ALA A 67 -29.36 20.24 -8.86
N TYR A 68 -28.73 21.26 -9.44
CA TYR A 68 -28.77 22.64 -8.98
C TYR A 68 -29.67 23.53 -9.85
N LYS A 69 -30.43 22.96 -10.78
CA LYS A 69 -31.28 23.74 -11.70
C LYS A 69 -32.32 24.57 -10.95
N GLY A 70 -32.35 25.87 -11.23
CA GLY A 70 -33.21 26.85 -10.56
C GLY A 70 -32.62 27.41 -9.25
N CYS A 71 -31.51 26.85 -8.74
CA CYS A 71 -30.70 27.53 -7.72
C CYS A 71 -29.96 28.72 -8.33
N THR A 72 -29.40 29.56 -7.46
CA THR A 72 -28.72 30.79 -7.84
C THR A 72 -27.32 30.83 -7.23
N ILE A 73 -26.31 31.17 -8.05
CA ILE A 73 -24.99 31.54 -7.57
C ILE A 73 -25.06 33.01 -7.13
N SER A 74 -24.90 33.25 -5.83
CA SER A 74 -25.01 34.58 -5.22
C SER A 74 -23.65 35.25 -5.01
N ALA A 75 -22.58 34.46 -4.86
CA ALA A 75 -21.23 34.96 -4.67
C ALA A 75 -20.18 33.95 -5.15
N ILE A 76 -18.98 34.45 -5.46
CA ILE A 76 -17.79 33.64 -5.70
C ILE A 76 -16.73 34.01 -4.65
N LYS A 77 -16.21 33.01 -3.94
CA LYS A 77 -15.16 33.15 -2.93
C LYS A 77 -13.82 32.76 -3.56
N VAL A 78 -12.82 33.63 -3.42
CA VAL A 78 -11.46 33.43 -3.96
C VAL A 78 -10.43 33.62 -2.85
N GLY A 79 -9.64 32.60 -2.58
CA GLY A 79 -8.48 32.67 -1.68
C GLY A 79 -7.27 33.25 -2.41
N LEU A 80 -6.66 34.30 -1.85
CA LEU A 80 -5.48 34.96 -2.43
C LEU A 80 -4.35 35.08 -1.40
N ASN A 81 -3.11 34.98 -1.88
CA ASN A 81 -1.93 35.02 -1.02
C ASN A 81 -1.30 36.43 -0.89
N THR A 82 -1.75 37.42 -1.64
CA THR A 82 -1.39 38.82 -1.41
C THR A 82 -2.62 39.72 -1.58
N ALA A 83 -2.63 40.86 -0.87
CA ALA A 83 -3.59 41.92 -1.13
C ALA A 83 -3.27 42.63 -2.46
N SER A 84 -4.25 43.32 -3.03
CA SER A 84 -4.02 44.28 -4.12
C SER A 84 -3.09 45.38 -3.63
N VAL A 85 -2.10 45.77 -4.42
CA VAL A 85 -1.13 46.81 -4.06
C VAL A 85 -1.05 47.94 -5.10
N ASP A 86 -1.56 47.72 -6.30
CA ASP A 86 -1.66 48.71 -7.38
C ASP A 86 -3.14 48.91 -7.75
N ASP A 87 -3.57 50.15 -8.00
CA ASP A 87 -4.94 50.45 -8.44
C ASP A 87 -5.27 49.85 -9.82
N LYS A 88 -4.26 49.42 -10.57
CA LYS A 88 -4.38 48.66 -11.83
C LYS A 88 -4.54 47.16 -11.61
N ASP A 89 -4.37 46.67 -10.39
CA ASP A 89 -4.57 45.26 -10.08
C ASP A 89 -6.06 44.92 -10.21
N THR A 90 -6.39 43.88 -10.97
CA THR A 90 -7.76 43.44 -11.21
C THR A 90 -7.97 42.02 -10.72
N LEU A 91 -9.08 41.78 -10.03
CA LEU A 91 -9.63 40.46 -9.74
C LEU A 91 -10.97 40.35 -10.48
N ARG A 92 -11.01 39.50 -11.49
CA ARG A 92 -12.19 39.21 -12.30
C ARG A 92 -12.71 37.83 -11.94
N VAL A 93 -13.97 37.73 -11.49
CA VAL A 93 -14.68 36.46 -11.35
C VAL A 93 -15.59 36.25 -12.56
N PHE A 94 -15.77 35.00 -12.99
CA PHE A 94 -16.58 34.69 -14.16
C PHE A 94 -17.29 33.33 -14.05
N ILE A 95 -18.37 33.20 -14.83
CA ILE A 95 -19.11 31.97 -15.07
C ILE A 95 -19.25 31.82 -16.60
N THR A 96 -18.89 30.66 -17.15
CA THR A 96 -18.91 30.41 -18.60
C THR A 96 -19.16 28.94 -18.92
N ASN A 97 -19.59 28.63 -20.14
CA ASN A 97 -19.66 27.25 -20.65
C ASN A 97 -18.38 26.88 -21.43
N ASP A 98 -17.57 27.87 -21.79
CA ASP A 98 -16.32 27.71 -22.54
C ASP A 98 -15.30 28.72 -22.01
N LEU A 99 -14.16 28.23 -21.53
CA LEU A 99 -13.07 29.07 -21.00
C LEU A 99 -12.44 30.00 -22.05
N ASN A 100 -12.57 29.67 -23.33
CA ASN A 100 -12.11 30.50 -24.45
C ASN A 100 -13.24 31.30 -25.10
N GLY A 101 -14.48 31.11 -24.65
CA GLY A 101 -15.67 31.77 -25.14
C GLY A 101 -16.01 33.06 -24.38
N LYS A 102 -17.12 33.69 -24.79
CA LYS A 102 -17.69 34.82 -24.04
C LYS A 102 -18.34 34.30 -22.74
N PRO A 103 -17.98 34.86 -21.57
CA PRO A 103 -18.62 34.49 -20.31
C PRO A 103 -20.11 34.77 -20.30
N LEU A 104 -20.86 33.91 -19.61
CA LEU A 104 -22.26 34.15 -19.27
C LEU A 104 -22.40 35.22 -18.18
N TYR A 105 -21.41 35.28 -17.29
CA TYR A 105 -21.29 36.28 -16.25
C TYR A 105 -19.83 36.66 -16.05
N GLU A 106 -19.56 37.94 -15.82
CA GLU A 106 -18.27 38.40 -15.33
C GLU A 106 -18.43 39.64 -14.44
N GLN A 107 -17.56 39.78 -13.46
CA GLN A 107 -17.48 40.95 -12.59
C GLN A 107 -16.03 41.17 -12.19
N GLU A 108 -15.60 42.43 -12.21
CA GLU A 108 -14.25 42.84 -11.84
C GLU A 108 -14.25 43.72 -10.57
N GLN A 109 -13.22 43.57 -9.76
CA GLN A 109 -12.91 44.43 -8.62
C GLN A 109 -11.42 44.79 -8.63
N THR A 110 -11.08 45.94 -8.05
CA THR A 110 -9.70 46.46 -7.98
C THR A 110 -9.10 46.43 -6.57
N SER A 111 -9.82 45.84 -5.61
CA SER A 111 -9.35 45.75 -4.22
C SER A 111 -9.68 44.40 -3.60
N TRP A 112 -8.69 43.78 -2.93
CA TRP A 112 -8.86 42.52 -2.19
C TRP A 112 -7.81 42.38 -1.08
N THR A 113 -8.05 41.42 -0.19
CA THR A 113 -7.17 41.11 0.94
C THR A 113 -6.38 39.83 0.72
N ARG A 114 -5.29 39.67 1.49
CA ARG A 114 -4.55 38.40 1.64
C ARG A 114 -5.36 37.42 2.49
N SER A 115 -6.45 36.89 1.94
CA SER A 115 -7.34 35.94 2.59
C SER A 115 -8.32 35.36 1.56
N TRP A 116 -9.35 34.70 2.05
CA TRP A 116 -10.59 34.51 1.31
C TRP A 116 -11.29 35.85 1.10
N ASN A 117 -11.59 36.16 -0.15
CA ASN A 117 -12.38 37.31 -0.57
C ASN A 117 -13.73 36.79 -1.09
N THR A 118 -14.84 37.37 -0.63
CA THR A 118 -16.18 37.01 -1.10
C THR A 118 -16.68 38.08 -2.06
N ILE A 119 -16.84 37.73 -3.33
CA ILE A 119 -17.34 38.60 -4.38
C ILE A 119 -18.83 38.31 -4.56
N THR A 120 -19.68 39.12 -3.94
CA THR A 120 -21.13 39.07 -4.19
C THR A 120 -21.41 39.47 -5.63
N LEU A 121 -22.21 38.68 -6.33
CA LEU A 121 -22.58 38.95 -7.72
C LEU A 121 -23.59 40.08 -7.79
N ASN A 122 -23.31 41.13 -8.57
CA ASN A 122 -24.22 42.25 -8.79
C ASN A 122 -25.55 41.79 -9.42
N THR A 123 -25.49 40.73 -10.22
CA THR A 123 -26.67 40.02 -10.73
C THR A 123 -26.50 38.54 -10.39
N PRO A 124 -27.26 38.02 -9.41
CA PRO A 124 -27.21 36.61 -9.06
C PRO A 124 -27.46 35.72 -10.29
N PHE A 125 -26.64 34.70 -10.47
CA PHE A 125 -26.65 33.86 -11.67
C PHE A 125 -27.53 32.63 -11.46
N VAL A 126 -28.62 32.49 -12.22
CA VAL A 126 -29.53 31.34 -12.13
C VAL A 126 -28.94 30.16 -12.89
N ILE A 127 -28.82 29.02 -12.22
CA ILE A 127 -28.31 27.77 -12.81
C ILE A 127 -29.40 27.13 -13.66
N ASP A 128 -29.10 26.86 -14.93
CA ASP A 128 -30.04 26.26 -15.90
C ASP A 128 -29.86 24.74 -16.07
N GLY A 129 -28.80 24.17 -15.47
CA GLY A 129 -28.43 22.76 -15.53
C GLY A 129 -27.39 22.44 -16.62
N GLN A 130 -26.91 23.41 -17.39
CA GLN A 130 -25.81 23.19 -18.33
C GLN A 130 -24.46 23.04 -17.61
N ALA A 131 -23.48 22.49 -18.31
CA ALA A 131 -22.11 22.43 -17.81
C ALA A 131 -21.55 23.86 -17.65
N LEU A 132 -20.84 24.09 -16.55
CA LEU A 132 -20.32 25.41 -16.19
C LEU A 132 -18.87 25.32 -15.74
N TYR A 133 -18.10 26.30 -16.17
CA TYR A 133 -16.87 26.73 -15.53
C TYR A 133 -17.17 27.90 -14.61
N ILE A 134 -16.72 27.81 -13.37
CA ILE A 134 -16.73 28.92 -12.41
C ILE A 134 -15.28 29.24 -12.09
N GLY A 135 -14.85 30.47 -12.31
CA GLY A 135 -13.43 30.81 -12.22
C GLY A 135 -13.14 32.24 -11.85
N TYR A 136 -11.85 32.52 -11.72
CA TYR A 136 -11.34 33.87 -11.58
C TYR A 136 -10.03 34.06 -12.36
N GLU A 137 -9.75 35.31 -12.70
CA GLU A 137 -8.45 35.79 -13.16
C GLU A 137 -8.00 36.95 -12.28
N VAL A 138 -6.72 37.01 -11.95
CA VAL A 138 -6.14 38.00 -11.06
C VAL A 138 -4.78 38.47 -11.59
N SER A 139 -4.54 39.78 -11.57
CA SER A 139 -3.24 40.38 -11.86
C SER A 139 -2.46 40.67 -10.58
N GLY A 140 -1.17 41.00 -10.70
CA GLY A 140 -0.33 41.39 -9.56
C GLY A 140 0.03 40.25 -8.59
N GLN A 141 -0.41 39.02 -8.86
CA GLN A 141 -0.10 37.84 -8.05
C GLN A 141 1.18 37.14 -8.55
N LYS A 142 1.97 36.62 -7.59
CA LYS A 142 3.10 35.72 -7.88
C LYS A 142 2.76 34.25 -7.66
N PHE A 143 1.70 33.98 -6.92
CA PHE A 143 1.26 32.64 -6.57
C PHE A 143 -0.27 32.54 -6.59
N LEU A 144 -0.80 31.41 -7.04
CA LEU A 144 -2.19 31.01 -6.83
C LEU A 144 -2.30 30.22 -5.52
N ALA A 145 -3.40 30.40 -4.78
CA ALA A 145 -3.61 29.72 -3.51
C ALA A 145 -4.37 28.41 -3.69
N TYR A 146 -3.90 27.37 -3.01
CA TYR A 146 -4.50 26.03 -3.02
C TYR A 146 -4.82 25.57 -1.60
N THR A 147 -5.79 24.68 -1.50
CA THR A 147 -6.26 24.06 -0.26
C THR A 147 -6.14 22.55 -0.37
N ASN A 148 -6.25 21.85 0.76
CA ASN A 148 -6.39 20.39 0.73
C ASN A 148 -7.67 19.99 0.00
N MET A 149 -7.59 18.94 -0.81
CA MET A 149 -8.72 18.38 -1.53
C MET A 149 -9.89 18.01 -0.60
N LEU A 150 -11.09 18.37 -1.03
CA LEU A 150 -12.34 17.78 -0.56
C LEU A 150 -12.86 16.78 -1.60
N VAL A 151 -13.03 17.22 -2.86
CA VAL A 151 -13.54 16.40 -3.97
C VAL A 151 -12.58 16.41 -5.15
N GLU A 152 -12.56 15.31 -5.89
CA GLU A 152 -11.75 15.11 -7.09
C GLU A 152 -12.58 15.42 -8.33
N ASN A 153 -12.62 16.70 -8.72
CA ASN A 153 -13.25 17.16 -9.94
C ASN A 153 -12.24 17.89 -10.82
N GLU A 154 -12.57 18.04 -12.09
CA GLU A 154 -11.73 18.72 -13.06
C GLU A 154 -11.54 20.21 -12.72
N GLU A 155 -10.29 20.64 -12.79
CA GLU A 155 -9.87 22.02 -12.58
C GLU A 155 -9.01 22.48 -13.75
N TRP A 156 -9.09 23.78 -14.00
CA TRP A 156 -8.29 24.45 -15.02
C TRP A 156 -7.51 25.58 -14.36
N VAL A 157 -6.29 25.76 -14.83
CA VAL A 157 -5.37 26.76 -14.33
C VAL A 157 -4.85 27.59 -15.49
N LYS A 158 -4.53 28.84 -15.21
CA LYS A 158 -3.87 29.76 -16.13
C LYS A 158 -2.67 30.34 -15.41
N CYS A 159 -1.52 29.70 -15.58
CA CYS A 159 -0.26 30.08 -14.93
C CYS A 159 0.76 30.69 -15.90
N ASP A 160 0.62 30.48 -17.21
CA ASP A 160 1.53 30.94 -18.25
C ASP A 160 0.77 31.42 -19.49
N LYS A 161 1.19 32.58 -20.03
CA LYS A 161 0.56 33.24 -21.18
C LYS A 161 0.70 32.43 -22.47
N ALA A 162 1.71 31.58 -22.60
CA ALA A 162 1.93 30.77 -23.81
C ALA A 162 0.86 29.68 -23.99
N PHE A 163 0.24 29.21 -22.90
CA PHE A 163 -0.64 28.03 -22.91
C PHE A 163 -2.12 28.36 -22.67
N GLY A 164 -2.45 29.55 -22.17
CA GLY A 164 -3.83 29.91 -21.87
C GLY A 164 -4.39 29.11 -20.70
N TRP A 165 -5.63 28.62 -20.81
CA TRP A 165 -6.21 27.70 -19.83
C TRP A 165 -5.75 26.27 -20.12
N GLU A 166 -5.18 25.63 -19.13
CA GLU A 166 -4.79 24.22 -19.17
C GLU A 166 -5.44 23.44 -18.03
N LYS A 167 -5.68 22.15 -18.25
CA LYS A 167 -6.17 21.28 -17.19
C LYS A 167 -5.11 21.17 -16.10
N TYR A 168 -5.52 21.30 -14.84
CA TYR A 168 -4.61 21.20 -13.71
C TYR A 168 -4.24 19.73 -13.46
N GLU A 169 -3.01 19.38 -13.81
CA GLU A 169 -2.37 18.07 -13.57
C GLU A 169 -1.31 18.17 -12.45
N GLY A 170 -1.50 19.11 -11.51
CA GLY A 170 -0.59 19.32 -10.38
C GLY A 170 -0.78 18.30 -9.26
N GLU A 171 -0.44 18.67 -8.03
CA GLU A 171 -0.48 17.74 -6.90
C GLU A 171 -1.88 17.15 -6.67
N PRO A 172 -2.05 15.81 -6.63
CA PRO A 172 -3.36 15.17 -6.64
C PRO A 172 -4.19 15.46 -5.38
N THR A 173 -3.54 15.90 -4.29
CA THR A 173 -4.17 16.19 -3.00
C THR A 173 -4.55 17.66 -2.81
N LEU A 174 -4.29 18.52 -3.80
CA LEU A 174 -4.51 19.97 -3.71
C LEU A 174 -5.55 20.45 -4.71
N ARG A 175 -6.36 21.43 -4.30
CA ARG A 175 -7.44 22.02 -5.12
C ARG A 175 -7.44 23.53 -4.99
N ALA A 176 -7.85 24.23 -6.05
CA ALA A 176 -7.87 25.69 -6.07
C ALA A 176 -8.66 26.26 -4.88
N ALA A 177 -8.16 27.36 -4.28
CA ALA A 177 -8.89 28.10 -3.25
C ALA A 177 -10.02 28.92 -3.87
N LEU A 178 -11.05 28.24 -4.38
CA LEU A 178 -12.15 28.79 -5.14
C LEU A 178 -13.46 28.09 -4.76
N GLN A 179 -14.50 28.87 -4.48
CA GLN A 179 -15.83 28.35 -4.18
C GLN A 179 -16.91 29.25 -4.77
N ALA A 180 -18.03 28.70 -5.21
CA ALA A 180 -19.26 29.43 -5.51
C ALA A 180 -20.26 29.24 -4.37
N VAL A 181 -20.93 30.30 -3.93
CA VAL A 181 -22.03 30.23 -2.96
C VAL A 181 -23.33 30.08 -3.74
N VAL A 182 -24.06 29.01 -3.45
CA VAL A 182 -25.31 28.66 -4.12
C VAL A 182 -26.45 28.75 -3.11
N THR A 183 -27.54 29.40 -3.49
CA THR A 183 -28.75 29.57 -2.67
C THR A 183 -30.01 29.20 -3.47
N GLY A 184 -31.12 29.00 -2.77
CA GLY A 184 -32.44 28.78 -3.37
C GLY A 184 -33.19 27.60 -2.77
N ASP A 185 -34.48 27.50 -3.07
CA ASP A 185 -35.35 26.46 -2.48
C ASP A 185 -35.04 25.05 -3.01
N ASN A 186 -34.42 24.96 -4.19
CA ASN A 186 -34.05 23.69 -4.85
C ASN A 186 -32.65 23.18 -4.47
N LEU A 187 -32.02 23.71 -3.41
CA LEU A 187 -30.70 23.24 -3.00
C LEU A 187 -30.69 21.71 -2.79
N PRO A 188 -29.70 20.98 -3.31
CA PRO A 188 -29.51 19.56 -3.02
C PRO A 188 -29.43 19.30 -1.51
N GLN A 189 -30.50 18.76 -0.94
CA GLN A 189 -30.56 18.49 0.50
C GLN A 189 -29.71 17.29 0.89
N HIS A 190 -29.65 16.29 0.00
CA HIS A 190 -28.97 15.01 0.17
C HIS A 190 -28.05 14.79 -1.02
N ASN A 191 -26.75 14.82 -0.77
CA ASN A 191 -25.72 14.53 -1.76
C ASN A 191 -24.47 14.04 -1.03
N VAL A 192 -24.02 12.83 -1.31
CA VAL A 192 -22.79 12.27 -0.75
C VAL A 192 -21.92 11.66 -1.82
N GLN A 193 -20.62 11.88 -1.70
CA GLN A 193 -19.64 11.24 -2.56
C GLN A 193 -18.92 10.15 -1.77
N ILE A 194 -18.91 8.90 -2.27
CA ILE A 194 -18.04 7.86 -1.73
C ILE A 194 -16.59 8.16 -2.11
N LEU A 195 -15.69 8.06 -1.13
CA LEU A 195 -14.25 8.22 -1.32
C LEU A 195 -13.54 6.85 -1.22
N ASN A 196 -12.35 6.85 -0.63
CA ASN A 196 -11.55 5.65 -0.48
C ASN A 196 -12.26 4.61 0.38
N THR A 197 -12.29 3.38 -0.13
CA THR A 197 -12.82 2.23 0.60
C THR A 197 -11.74 1.16 0.79
N LYS A 198 -11.92 0.31 1.79
CA LYS A 198 -11.09 -0.86 2.08
C LYS A 198 -11.99 -2.07 2.31
N MET A 199 -11.64 -3.16 1.64
CA MET A 199 -12.22 -4.50 1.75
C MET A 199 -11.06 -5.50 1.61
N PRO A 200 -11.04 -6.61 2.36
CA PRO A 200 -10.02 -7.64 2.18
C PRO A 200 -10.09 -8.28 0.79
N ASN A 201 -8.92 -8.55 0.21
CA ASN A 201 -8.82 -9.25 -1.08
C ASN A 201 -9.07 -10.75 -0.94
N TYR A 202 -8.97 -11.30 0.28
CA TYR A 202 -9.15 -12.73 0.56
C TYR A 202 -9.98 -12.92 1.83
N THR A 203 -10.87 -13.90 1.83
CA THR A 203 -11.66 -14.29 3.00
C THR A 203 -11.93 -15.80 3.01
N LEU A 204 -12.46 -16.31 4.12
CA LEU A 204 -12.96 -17.68 4.21
C LEU A 204 -14.49 -17.71 4.02
N PRO A 205 -15.05 -18.84 3.54
CA PRO A 205 -16.48 -19.08 3.51
C PRO A 205 -17.18 -18.73 4.82
N GLY A 206 -18.32 -18.04 4.73
CA GLY A 206 -19.18 -17.74 5.88
C GLY A 206 -18.60 -16.71 6.86
N LYS A 207 -17.48 -16.06 6.54
CA LYS A 207 -16.92 -14.97 7.35
C LYS A 207 -17.47 -13.63 6.92
N ASN A 208 -17.73 -12.79 7.92
CA ASN A 208 -18.07 -11.39 7.73
C ASN A 208 -16.90 -10.65 7.07
N ILE A 209 -17.13 -10.13 5.87
CA ILE A 209 -16.20 -9.24 5.19
C ILE A 209 -16.39 -7.82 5.75
N ILE A 210 -15.30 -7.26 6.29
CA ILE A 210 -15.30 -5.88 6.78
C ILE A 210 -15.08 -4.95 5.57
N TYR A 211 -16.09 -4.16 5.25
CA TYR A 211 -16.01 -3.10 4.25
C TYR A 211 -16.06 -1.75 4.96
N SER A 212 -15.07 -0.90 4.74
CA SER A 212 -14.98 0.41 5.38
C SER A 212 -14.59 1.48 4.38
N GLY A 213 -14.85 2.73 4.71
CA GLY A 213 -14.43 3.84 3.86
C GLY A 213 -14.82 5.19 4.42
N THR A 214 -14.55 6.21 3.62
CA THR A 214 -14.96 7.58 3.90
C THR A 214 -15.90 8.10 2.83
N PHE A 215 -16.65 9.15 3.16
CA PHE A 215 -17.53 9.85 2.24
C PHE A 215 -17.54 11.33 2.57
N ASN A 216 -17.83 12.19 1.59
CA ASN A 216 -18.11 13.60 1.85
C ASN A 216 -19.61 13.84 1.87
N ASN A 217 -20.08 14.68 2.79
CA ASN A 217 -21.41 15.27 2.69
C ASN A 217 -21.34 16.55 1.85
N LEU A 218 -21.95 16.53 0.68
CA LEU A 218 -22.04 17.65 -0.27
C LEU A 218 -23.44 18.29 -0.29
N GLY A 219 -24.41 17.70 0.42
CA GLY A 219 -25.76 18.20 0.56
C GLY A 219 -25.92 19.25 1.66
N ALA A 220 -27.08 19.91 1.68
CA ALA A 220 -27.40 20.97 2.65
C ALA A 220 -27.81 20.45 4.03
N THR A 221 -28.05 19.14 4.19
CA THR A 221 -28.47 18.54 5.46
C THR A 221 -27.39 17.65 6.07
N THR A 222 -27.38 17.55 7.39
CA THR A 222 -26.51 16.59 8.10
C THR A 222 -26.88 15.16 7.73
N VAL A 223 -25.89 14.34 7.40
CA VAL A 223 -26.07 12.89 7.18
C VAL A 223 -26.08 12.17 8.52
N ASN A 224 -27.23 11.58 8.85
CA ASN A 224 -27.47 10.80 10.07
C ASN A 224 -27.53 9.29 9.79
N SER A 225 -27.84 8.91 8.55
CA SER A 225 -27.78 7.52 8.10
C SER A 225 -27.48 7.41 6.60
N LEU A 226 -26.83 6.31 6.22
CA LEU A 226 -26.58 5.92 4.84
C LEU A 226 -27.05 4.48 4.63
N LYS A 227 -27.84 4.24 3.59
CA LYS A 227 -28.20 2.90 3.14
C LYS A 227 -27.29 2.49 2.00
N PHE A 228 -26.55 1.41 2.19
CA PHE A 228 -25.66 0.84 1.21
C PHE A 228 -26.27 -0.40 0.56
N THR A 229 -25.96 -0.60 -0.71
CA THR A 229 -26.27 -1.81 -1.48
C THR A 229 -24.97 -2.44 -1.95
N TYR A 230 -24.78 -3.73 -1.65
CA TYR A 230 -23.71 -4.52 -2.23
C TYR A 230 -24.18 -5.11 -3.54
N LEU A 231 -23.38 -4.92 -4.59
CA LEU A 231 -23.50 -5.67 -5.83
C LEU A 231 -22.39 -6.71 -5.86
N VAL A 232 -22.76 -7.97 -6.02
CA VAL A 232 -21.83 -9.10 -6.16
C VAL A 232 -22.03 -9.69 -7.55
N ASN A 233 -20.95 -9.75 -8.34
CA ASN A 233 -20.97 -10.16 -9.75
C ASN A 233 -22.02 -9.37 -10.56
N GLY A 234 -22.10 -8.06 -10.31
CA GLY A 234 -23.01 -7.13 -10.97
C GLY A 234 -24.48 -7.23 -10.55
N LYS A 235 -24.83 -8.08 -9.57
CA LYS A 235 -26.20 -8.26 -9.08
C LYS A 235 -26.33 -7.76 -7.65
N GLU A 236 -27.44 -7.10 -7.34
CA GLU A 236 -27.77 -6.75 -5.97
C GLU A 236 -27.76 -8.00 -5.08
N PHE A 237 -26.99 -7.95 -4.01
CA PHE A 237 -26.75 -9.07 -3.11
C PHE A 237 -27.40 -8.84 -1.74
N THR A 238 -27.14 -7.67 -1.13
CA THR A 238 -27.74 -7.31 0.17
C THR A 238 -27.66 -5.79 0.39
N THR A 239 -28.59 -5.25 1.19
CA THR A 239 -28.56 -3.84 1.61
C THR A 239 -28.37 -3.69 3.12
N HIS A 240 -27.68 -2.64 3.55
CA HIS A 240 -27.42 -2.36 4.97
C HIS A 240 -27.45 -0.87 5.27
N THR A 241 -28.04 -0.51 6.41
CA THR A 241 -28.11 0.88 6.85
C THR A 241 -27.12 1.12 7.97
N VAL A 242 -26.22 2.08 7.77
CA VAL A 242 -25.37 2.64 8.82
C VAL A 242 -26.11 3.85 9.40
N SER A 243 -26.48 3.78 10.67
CA SER A 243 -27.21 4.83 11.40
C SER A 243 -26.33 5.47 12.48
N GLY A 244 -26.79 6.56 13.09
CA GLY A 244 -26.08 7.25 14.17
C GLY A 244 -24.88 8.07 13.68
N LEU A 245 -24.85 8.39 12.39
CA LEU A 245 -23.91 9.34 11.82
C LEU A 245 -24.27 10.76 12.27
N ASN A 246 -23.33 11.69 12.16
CA ASN A 246 -23.56 13.12 12.41
C ASN A 246 -22.58 13.93 11.54
N VAL A 247 -22.69 13.75 10.23
CA VAL A 247 -21.73 14.31 9.27
C VAL A 247 -22.34 15.55 8.66
N ARG A 248 -21.84 16.72 9.10
CA ARG A 248 -22.34 18.04 8.69
C ARG A 248 -22.02 18.31 7.21
N PRO A 249 -22.76 19.22 6.56
CA PRO A 249 -22.42 19.69 5.22
C PRO A 249 -20.95 20.06 5.08
N ARG A 250 -20.36 19.69 3.95
CA ARG A 250 -18.93 19.87 3.58
C ARG A 250 -17.92 19.30 4.57
N THR A 251 -18.31 18.28 5.31
CA THR A 251 -17.40 17.49 6.15
C THR A 251 -17.29 16.06 5.65
N THR A 252 -16.24 15.37 6.09
CA THR A 252 -15.98 13.98 5.72
C THR A 252 -16.43 13.06 6.85
N GLY A 253 -17.24 12.07 6.50
CA GLY A 253 -17.65 10.98 7.38
C GLY A 253 -16.88 9.69 7.10
N ALA A 254 -17.03 8.73 8.00
CA ALA A 254 -16.51 7.37 7.83
C ALA A 254 -17.62 6.35 8.10
N PHE A 255 -17.51 5.17 7.48
CA PHE A 255 -18.39 4.04 7.71
C PHE A 255 -17.61 2.73 7.83
N MET A 256 -18.22 1.76 8.51
CA MET A 256 -17.74 0.38 8.58
C MET A 256 -18.96 -0.54 8.60
N MET A 257 -18.89 -1.59 7.79
CA MET A 257 -19.92 -2.60 7.60
C MET A 257 -19.29 -3.99 7.68
N GLN A 258 -20.01 -4.97 8.23
CA GLN A 258 -19.51 -6.34 8.46
C GLN A 258 -20.54 -7.40 8.06
N ASN A 259 -21.39 -7.05 7.11
CA ASN A 259 -22.62 -7.79 6.79
C ASN A 259 -22.56 -8.48 5.42
N LEU A 260 -21.43 -8.37 4.72
CA LEU A 260 -21.19 -9.11 3.49
C LEU A 260 -20.62 -10.47 3.88
N ILE A 261 -21.36 -11.53 3.61
CA ILE A 261 -20.96 -12.91 3.83
C ILE A 261 -21.03 -13.63 2.49
N LEU A 262 -19.93 -14.26 2.11
CA LEU A 262 -19.83 -15.08 0.90
C LEU A 262 -19.53 -16.52 1.35
N ASP A 263 -20.44 -17.45 1.06
CA ASP A 263 -20.42 -18.82 1.62
C ASP A 263 -19.74 -19.85 0.73
N GLN A 264 -19.51 -19.53 -0.55
CA GLN A 264 -18.91 -20.46 -1.50
C GLN A 264 -17.54 -19.94 -1.92
N THR A 265 -16.59 -20.85 -2.10
CA THR A 265 -15.30 -20.49 -2.67
C THR A 265 -15.44 -19.99 -4.09
N GLY A 266 -14.52 -19.10 -4.45
CA GLY A 266 -14.53 -18.47 -5.77
C GLY A 266 -14.08 -17.03 -5.73
N ILE A 267 -14.03 -16.43 -6.91
CA ILE A 267 -13.67 -15.05 -7.13
C ILE A 267 -14.96 -14.25 -7.30
N TYR A 268 -15.10 -13.16 -6.54
CA TYR A 268 -16.29 -12.32 -6.54
C TYR A 268 -15.92 -10.89 -6.86
N ASP A 269 -16.66 -10.30 -7.80
CA ASP A 269 -16.61 -8.88 -8.11
C ASP A 269 -17.60 -8.14 -7.20
N VAL A 270 -17.09 -7.36 -6.26
CA VAL A 270 -17.89 -6.63 -5.25
C VAL A 270 -17.85 -5.14 -5.54
N GLN A 271 -19.01 -4.53 -5.65
CA GLN A 271 -19.19 -3.08 -5.70
C GLN A 271 -20.10 -2.65 -4.55
N LEU A 272 -19.79 -1.51 -3.95
CA LEU A 272 -20.63 -0.86 -2.96
C LEU A 272 -21.29 0.37 -3.57
N GLN A 273 -22.59 0.54 -3.34
CA GLN A 273 -23.34 1.73 -3.76
C GLN A 273 -24.08 2.35 -2.56
N ILE A 274 -24.11 3.67 -2.46
CA ILE A 274 -25.07 4.36 -1.60
C ILE A 274 -26.40 4.46 -2.33
N SER A 275 -27.45 3.97 -1.70
CA SER A 275 -28.82 3.93 -2.26
C SER A 275 -29.74 4.97 -1.64
N GLN A 276 -29.51 5.36 -0.38
CA GLN A 276 -30.29 6.41 0.30
C GLN A 276 -29.44 7.14 1.34
N ILE A 277 -29.74 8.43 1.53
CA ILE A 277 -29.21 9.30 2.58
C ILE A 277 -30.38 9.74 3.45
N ASN A 278 -30.34 9.43 4.75
CA ASN A 278 -31.46 9.76 5.66
C ASN A 278 -32.83 9.24 5.19
N GLY A 279 -32.85 8.19 4.36
CA GLY A 279 -34.07 7.63 3.76
C GLY A 279 -34.49 8.25 2.42
N GLU A 280 -33.82 9.32 1.99
CA GLU A 280 -34.08 10.04 0.73
C GLU A 280 -33.06 9.67 -0.35
N ALA A 281 -33.38 10.00 -1.62
CA ALA A 281 -32.48 9.80 -2.75
C ALA A 281 -31.29 10.79 -2.72
N ASP A 282 -30.19 10.39 -3.34
CA ASP A 282 -29.06 11.30 -3.59
C ASP A 282 -29.36 12.20 -4.78
N ALA A 283 -29.04 13.49 -4.67
CA ALA A 283 -29.21 14.45 -5.75
C ALA A 283 -28.29 14.22 -6.96
N TYR A 284 -27.18 13.49 -6.79
CA TYR A 284 -26.22 13.15 -7.84
C TYR A 284 -25.71 11.71 -7.72
N GLU A 285 -26.50 10.74 -8.18
CA GLU A 285 -26.20 9.31 -7.97
C GLU A 285 -24.91 8.77 -8.63
N LYS A 286 -24.26 9.53 -9.52
CA LYS A 286 -23.11 9.04 -10.30
C LYS A 286 -21.84 8.84 -9.47
N ASP A 287 -21.75 9.45 -8.28
CA ASP A 287 -20.62 9.32 -7.37
C ASP A 287 -20.95 8.49 -6.11
N ASN A 288 -22.08 7.78 -6.15
CA ASN A 288 -22.52 6.86 -5.10
C ASN A 288 -21.90 5.47 -5.18
N ALA A 289 -21.14 5.14 -6.23
CA ALA A 289 -20.62 3.80 -6.47
C ALA A 289 -19.11 3.72 -6.32
N THR A 290 -18.61 2.70 -5.62
CA THR A 290 -17.18 2.38 -5.66
C THR A 290 -16.79 1.76 -7.00
N PRO A 291 -15.51 1.78 -7.38
CA PRO A 291 -15.00 0.82 -8.35
C PRO A 291 -15.31 -0.62 -7.93
N VAL A 292 -15.42 -1.52 -8.91
CA VAL A 292 -15.53 -2.95 -8.66
C VAL A 292 -14.23 -3.44 -8.03
N LYS A 293 -14.33 -4.17 -6.93
CA LYS A 293 -13.21 -4.80 -6.23
C LYS A 293 -13.37 -6.31 -6.23
N GLN A 294 -12.31 -6.99 -6.60
CA GLN A 294 -12.29 -8.44 -6.56
C GLN A 294 -11.93 -8.93 -5.15
N THR A 295 -12.68 -9.91 -4.64
CA THR A 295 -12.33 -10.65 -3.41
C THR A 295 -12.40 -12.14 -3.69
N MET A 296 -11.43 -12.89 -3.16
CA MET A 296 -11.37 -14.34 -3.30
C MET A 296 -11.80 -15.01 -1.99
N VAL A 297 -12.81 -15.85 -2.08
CA VAL A 297 -13.23 -16.71 -0.98
C VAL A 297 -12.47 -18.03 -1.11
N CYS A 298 -11.61 -18.31 -0.15
CA CYS A 298 -10.69 -19.45 -0.18
C CYS A 298 -11.10 -20.52 0.83
N ASP A 299 -10.94 -21.81 0.49
CA ASP A 299 -11.22 -22.92 1.43
C ASP A 299 -10.30 -22.88 2.66
N SER A 300 -9.08 -22.36 2.48
CA SER A 300 -8.14 -22.10 3.56
C SER A 300 -7.29 -20.87 3.23
N ILE A 301 -6.81 -20.19 4.26
CA ILE A 301 -5.85 -19.08 4.12
C ILE A 301 -4.64 -19.43 4.97
N VAL A 302 -3.51 -19.65 4.30
CA VAL A 302 -2.21 -19.81 4.95
C VAL A 302 -1.52 -18.46 4.94
N LYS A 303 -1.03 -18.04 6.10
CA LYS A 303 -0.27 -16.80 6.20
C LYS A 303 1.08 -16.99 5.50
N ARG A 304 1.41 -16.08 4.58
CA ARG A 304 2.72 -16.06 3.92
C ARG A 304 3.80 -15.44 4.81
N ARG A 305 5.06 -15.64 4.43
CA ARG A 305 6.13 -14.71 4.81
C ARG A 305 6.44 -13.82 3.60
N ALA A 306 6.42 -12.51 3.80
CA ALA A 306 6.75 -11.54 2.76
C ALA A 306 8.27 -11.50 2.53
N LEU A 307 8.69 -11.32 1.29
CA LEU A 307 10.08 -11.02 0.94
C LEU A 307 10.26 -9.50 0.87
N LEU A 308 11.27 -8.98 1.59
CA LEU A 308 11.77 -7.63 1.42
C LEU A 308 13.17 -7.69 0.80
N GLU A 309 13.25 -7.38 -0.49
CA GLU A 309 14.53 -7.23 -1.19
C GLU A 309 14.99 -5.77 -1.05
N VAL A 310 16.18 -5.53 -0.50
CA VAL A 310 16.74 -4.18 -0.31
C VAL A 310 17.97 -4.01 -1.19
N PHE A 311 18.04 -2.94 -1.97
CA PHE A 311 19.18 -2.59 -2.82
C PHE A 311 20.03 -1.53 -2.13
N SER A 312 21.30 -1.84 -1.96
CA SER A 312 22.25 -1.09 -1.14
C SER A 312 23.66 -1.21 -1.73
N THR A 313 24.60 -0.39 -1.27
CA THR A 313 26.05 -0.63 -1.44
C THR A 313 26.82 0.09 -0.34
N GLU A 314 28.07 -0.28 -0.15
CA GLU A 314 29.00 0.42 0.72
C GLU A 314 29.32 1.84 0.23
N LYS A 315 29.05 2.16 -1.04
CA LYS A 315 29.28 3.50 -1.61
C LYS A 315 28.09 4.45 -1.39
N CYS A 316 26.95 3.93 -0.97
CA CYS A 316 25.72 4.68 -0.77
C CYS A 316 25.66 5.34 0.62
N THR A 317 25.71 6.68 0.68
CA THR A 317 25.69 7.44 1.94
C THR A 317 24.35 7.40 2.68
N GLY A 318 23.24 7.20 1.97
CA GLY A 318 21.89 7.12 2.56
C GLY A 318 21.52 5.74 3.10
N CYS A 319 22.21 4.69 2.63
CA CYS A 319 21.88 3.30 2.93
C CYS A 319 21.96 2.92 4.42
N PRO A 320 22.92 3.43 5.22
CA PRO A 320 22.93 3.18 6.66
C PRO A 320 21.67 3.65 7.38
N SER A 321 21.12 4.81 6.99
CA SER A 321 19.89 5.34 7.59
C SER A 321 18.69 4.45 7.24
N ALA A 322 18.56 4.07 5.97
CA ALA A 322 17.50 3.17 5.51
C ALA A 322 17.56 1.82 6.23
N HIS A 323 18.72 1.18 6.30
CA HIS A 323 18.90 -0.09 7.03
C HIS A 323 18.49 0.03 8.50
N LYS A 324 18.85 1.12 9.17
CA LYS A 324 18.47 1.37 10.58
C LYS A 324 16.97 1.52 10.76
N GLU A 325 16.30 2.26 9.88
CA GLU A 325 14.85 2.46 9.92
C GLU A 325 14.09 1.17 9.65
N ILE A 326 14.48 0.42 8.60
CA ILE A 326 13.92 -0.88 8.25
C ILE A 326 14.08 -1.84 9.43
N SER A 327 15.30 -1.98 9.97
CA SER A 327 15.59 -2.84 11.13
C SER A 327 14.69 -2.53 12.32
N LYS A 328 14.48 -1.24 12.62
CA LYS A 328 13.65 -0.82 13.74
C LYS A 328 12.18 -1.19 13.54
N ILE A 329 11.68 -1.13 12.31
CA ILE A 329 10.29 -1.47 11.99
C ILE A 329 10.08 -2.99 12.00
N LEU A 330 11.08 -3.74 11.54
CA LEU A 330 11.00 -5.20 11.41
C LEU A 330 11.56 -5.97 12.62
N ASP A 331 12.01 -5.28 13.67
CA ASP A 331 12.56 -5.93 14.87
C ASP A 331 11.58 -6.94 15.47
N GLY A 332 12.04 -8.19 15.61
CA GLY A 332 11.23 -9.33 16.06
C GLY A 332 10.14 -9.81 15.09
N ASN A 333 10.00 -9.22 13.90
CA ASN A 333 9.03 -9.63 12.90
C ASN A 333 9.51 -10.89 12.16
N LYS A 334 8.83 -12.02 12.37
CA LYS A 334 9.14 -13.31 11.72
C LYS A 334 8.41 -13.51 10.40
N GLU A 335 7.52 -12.58 10.04
CA GLU A 335 6.65 -12.66 8.87
C GLU A 335 7.27 -11.99 7.65
N VAL A 336 8.43 -11.37 7.80
CA VAL A 336 9.23 -10.79 6.73
C VAL A 336 10.58 -11.50 6.68
N VAL A 337 11.04 -11.81 5.46
CA VAL A 337 12.39 -12.28 5.17
C VAL A 337 13.09 -11.16 4.41
N GLU A 338 14.16 -10.63 4.97
CA GLU A 338 15.01 -9.61 4.34
C GLU A 338 16.08 -10.29 3.47
N LEU A 339 16.35 -9.72 2.29
CA LEU A 339 17.48 -10.09 1.42
C LEU A 339 18.09 -8.80 0.84
N SER A 340 19.34 -8.51 1.19
CA SER A 340 20.03 -7.28 0.80
C SER A 340 20.91 -7.52 -0.43
N HIS A 341 20.52 -6.96 -1.56
CA HIS A 341 21.28 -6.96 -2.80
C HIS A 341 22.26 -5.78 -2.80
N HIS A 342 23.56 -6.09 -2.85
CA HIS A 342 24.58 -5.08 -3.05
C HIS A 342 24.67 -4.72 -4.54
N ALA A 343 23.76 -3.85 -5.00
CA ALA A 343 23.56 -3.46 -6.39
C ALA A 343 22.77 -2.14 -6.49
N GLY A 344 22.60 -1.60 -7.70
CA GLY A 344 21.81 -0.41 -7.99
C GLY A 344 22.57 0.92 -7.80
N PHE A 345 23.73 0.93 -7.12
CA PHE A 345 24.54 2.13 -6.94
C PHE A 345 26.03 1.83 -6.74
N TYR A 346 26.80 1.83 -7.83
CA TYR A 346 28.19 1.33 -7.86
C TYR A 346 28.29 -0.13 -7.41
N THR A 347 29.51 -0.61 -7.17
CA THR A 347 29.80 -1.98 -6.73
C THR A 347 30.73 -1.97 -5.51
N ASP A 348 30.73 -3.07 -4.77
CA ASP A 348 31.59 -3.35 -3.63
C ASP A 348 31.87 -4.87 -3.51
N ASP A 349 32.55 -5.29 -2.44
CA ASP A 349 32.97 -6.67 -2.23
C ASP A 349 31.81 -7.67 -2.04
N PHE A 350 30.57 -7.18 -1.92
CA PHE A 350 29.36 -7.98 -1.78
C PHE A 350 28.51 -8.01 -3.05
N THR A 351 28.89 -7.26 -4.08
CA THR A 351 28.18 -7.25 -5.36
C THR A 351 28.32 -8.61 -6.06
N VAL A 352 27.19 -9.18 -6.47
CA VAL A 352 27.13 -10.43 -7.25
C VAL A 352 26.30 -10.21 -8.52
N ASP A 353 26.66 -10.89 -9.61
CA ASP A 353 26.06 -10.71 -10.93
C ASP A 353 24.53 -10.88 -10.91
N GLU A 354 24.02 -11.82 -10.13
CA GLU A 354 22.58 -12.05 -10.01
C GLU A 354 21.85 -10.89 -9.32
N SER A 355 22.50 -10.18 -8.38
CA SER A 355 21.95 -8.97 -7.77
C SER A 355 21.94 -7.79 -8.75
N VAL A 356 23.00 -7.67 -9.57
CA VAL A 356 23.07 -6.65 -10.64
C VAL A 356 21.99 -6.90 -11.69
N ALA A 357 21.72 -8.16 -12.03
CA ALA A 357 20.64 -8.49 -12.97
C ALA A 357 19.25 -8.03 -12.48
N TYR A 358 19.00 -7.99 -11.17
CA TYR A 358 17.75 -7.48 -10.60
C TYR A 358 17.60 -5.96 -10.71
N GLU A 359 18.61 -5.23 -11.15
CA GLU A 359 18.46 -3.82 -11.54
C GLU A 359 17.43 -3.64 -12.68
N TRP A 360 17.07 -4.70 -13.40
CA TRP A 360 15.97 -4.71 -14.36
C TRP A 360 14.59 -4.34 -13.78
N PHE A 361 14.39 -4.49 -12.45
CA PHE A 361 13.18 -4.06 -11.75
C PHE A 361 13.05 -2.54 -11.61
N TYR A 362 14.15 -1.79 -11.80
CA TYR A 362 14.08 -0.33 -11.84
C TYR A 362 13.35 0.14 -13.09
N THR A 363 12.82 1.35 -13.02
CA THR A 363 12.25 2.01 -14.17
C THR A 363 13.33 2.33 -15.22
N PRO A 364 13.07 2.10 -16.52
CA PRO A 364 14.01 2.44 -17.58
C PRO A 364 14.21 3.96 -17.73
N THR A 365 13.38 4.81 -17.10
CA THR A 365 13.39 6.26 -17.30
C THR A 365 14.26 7.04 -16.32
N HIS A 366 14.56 6.50 -15.13
CA HIS A 366 15.23 7.24 -14.05
C HIS A 366 16.55 6.62 -13.57
N GLY A 367 17.03 5.57 -14.26
CA GLY A 367 18.27 4.87 -13.88
C GLY A 367 18.14 4.11 -12.56
N THR A 368 19.25 3.51 -12.12
CA THR A 368 19.31 2.77 -10.85
C THR A 368 19.77 3.69 -9.72
N TYR A 369 19.39 3.33 -8.50
CA TYR A 369 19.78 4.06 -7.30
C TYR A 369 19.72 3.18 -6.05
N ALA A 370 20.41 3.61 -5.00
CA ALA A 370 20.28 3.03 -3.67
C ALA A 370 20.20 4.17 -2.62
N PRO A 371 19.47 3.99 -1.50
CA PRO A 371 18.78 2.77 -1.10
C PRO A 371 17.43 2.61 -1.82
N ALA A 372 17.16 1.41 -2.34
CA ALA A 372 15.86 1.04 -2.92
C ALA A 372 15.35 -0.28 -2.33
N MET A 373 14.09 -0.62 -2.50
CA MET A 373 13.51 -1.88 -2.03
C MET A 373 12.34 -2.36 -2.87
N MET A 374 12.03 -3.64 -2.73
CA MET A 374 10.82 -4.28 -3.23
C MET A 374 10.16 -5.12 -2.13
N PHE A 375 8.85 -4.99 -1.98
CA PHE A 375 8.03 -5.96 -1.25
C PHE A 375 7.44 -6.96 -2.23
N ASP A 376 7.88 -8.22 -2.14
CA ASP A 376 7.38 -9.34 -2.92
C ASP A 376 7.32 -9.08 -4.44
N ARG A 377 8.22 -8.22 -4.95
CA ARG A 377 8.28 -7.79 -6.35
C ARG A 377 6.92 -7.34 -6.90
N LYS A 378 6.10 -6.71 -6.06
CA LYS A 378 4.74 -6.28 -6.39
C LYS A 378 4.58 -4.77 -6.28
N GLU A 379 3.91 -4.20 -7.28
CA GLU A 379 3.50 -2.81 -7.31
C GLU A 379 2.13 -2.62 -6.63
N PHE A 380 1.99 -1.52 -5.88
CA PHE A 380 0.76 -1.16 -5.15
C PHE A 380 0.30 0.29 -5.46
N ALA A 381 0.53 0.80 -6.67
CA ALA A 381 0.21 2.17 -7.12
C ALA A 381 -1.28 2.48 -7.05
N SER A 382 -2.17 1.50 -7.23
CA SER A 382 -3.61 1.71 -7.03
C SER A 382 -3.95 2.18 -5.60
N ARG A 383 -3.12 1.80 -4.62
CA ARG A 383 -3.28 2.19 -3.21
C ARG A 383 -2.34 3.31 -2.79
N PHE A 384 -1.15 3.35 -3.36
CA PHE A 384 -0.05 4.26 -3.03
C PHE A 384 0.58 4.87 -4.30
N PRO A 385 -0.15 5.67 -5.08
CA PRO A 385 0.34 6.21 -6.35
C PRO A 385 1.59 7.08 -6.15
N ASP A 386 1.67 7.82 -5.05
CA ASP A 386 2.83 8.66 -4.73
C ASP A 386 4.12 7.86 -4.45
N ILE A 387 3.99 6.62 -3.97
CA ILE A 387 5.13 5.74 -3.69
C ILE A 387 5.55 5.01 -4.96
N TYR A 388 4.58 4.55 -5.75
CA TYR A 388 4.78 3.79 -6.99
C TYR A 388 4.60 4.66 -8.24
N LYS A 389 5.16 5.87 -8.22
CA LYS A 389 5.02 6.88 -9.28
C LYS A 389 5.48 6.40 -10.66
N ASP A 390 6.46 5.50 -10.68
CA ASP A 390 7.07 4.99 -11.90
C ASP A 390 6.38 3.72 -12.43
N HIS A 391 5.32 3.23 -11.76
CA HIS A 391 4.59 2.01 -12.11
C HIS A 391 5.49 0.76 -12.26
N VAL A 392 6.45 0.61 -11.34
CA VAL A 392 7.37 -0.52 -11.23
C VAL A 392 7.41 -1.01 -9.77
N PRO A 393 7.80 -2.26 -9.45
CA PRO A 393 7.77 -2.74 -8.07
C PRO A 393 8.87 -2.13 -7.18
N MET A 394 9.90 -1.54 -7.78
CA MET A 394 11.02 -0.88 -7.09
C MET A 394 10.61 0.49 -6.55
N ILE A 395 10.88 0.75 -5.27
CA ILE A 395 10.59 2.02 -4.59
C ILE A 395 11.74 2.44 -3.68
N ASP A 396 11.73 3.70 -3.24
CA ASP A 396 12.74 4.21 -2.29
C ASP A 396 12.67 3.45 -0.96
N ALA A 397 13.83 2.97 -0.49
CA ALA A 397 13.95 2.32 0.80
C ALA A 397 14.06 3.33 1.94
N ASN A 398 12.97 3.49 2.69
CA ASN A 398 12.90 4.32 3.90
C ASN A 398 11.78 3.82 4.82
N GLY A 399 11.81 4.24 6.09
CA GLY A 399 10.86 3.78 7.09
C GLY A 399 9.40 4.15 6.81
N GLN A 400 9.14 5.28 6.14
CA GLN A 400 7.77 5.70 5.81
C GLN A 400 7.14 4.75 4.79
N ASN A 401 7.89 4.40 3.74
CA ASN A 401 7.44 3.49 2.71
C ASN A 401 7.23 2.08 3.28
N VAL A 402 8.13 1.59 4.14
CA VAL A 402 7.95 0.30 4.83
C VAL A 402 6.66 0.29 5.66
N GLN A 403 6.42 1.31 6.48
CA GLN A 403 5.23 1.37 7.33
C GLN A 403 3.92 1.37 6.54
N LYS A 404 3.91 1.97 5.34
CA LYS A 404 2.74 2.04 4.47
C LYS A 404 2.51 0.75 3.70
N VAL A 405 3.57 0.17 3.11
CA VAL A 405 3.46 -0.97 2.18
C VAL A 405 3.42 -2.32 2.91
N LEU A 406 4.15 -2.48 4.01
CA LEU A 406 4.24 -3.75 4.75
C LEU A 406 2.87 -4.36 5.11
N PRO A 407 1.87 -3.61 5.62
CA PRO A 407 0.57 -4.19 5.91
C PRO A 407 -0.15 -4.77 4.69
N GLU A 408 0.01 -4.16 3.51
CA GLU A 408 -0.62 -4.64 2.28
C GLU A 408 0.11 -5.88 1.74
N ALA A 409 1.44 -5.95 1.90
CA ALA A 409 2.19 -7.17 1.63
C ALA A 409 1.76 -8.32 2.58
N LEU A 410 1.63 -8.06 3.89
CA LEU A 410 1.23 -9.08 4.86
C LEU A 410 -0.24 -9.51 4.76
N ASP A 411 -1.10 -8.75 4.07
CA ASP A 411 -2.51 -9.10 3.83
C ASP A 411 -2.68 -10.16 2.73
N MET A 412 -1.67 -10.33 1.87
CA MET A 412 -1.70 -11.39 0.86
C MET A 412 -1.48 -12.78 1.49
N PRO A 413 -2.25 -13.80 1.11
CA PRO A 413 -2.05 -15.17 1.55
C PRO A 413 -0.85 -15.82 0.84
N ALA A 414 -0.41 -16.96 1.36
CA ALA A 414 0.52 -17.83 0.65
C ALA A 414 -0.21 -18.57 -0.47
N PHE A 415 0.22 -18.39 -1.71
CA PHE A 415 -0.31 -19.15 -2.85
C PHE A 415 0.35 -20.52 -3.00
N THR A 416 1.56 -20.68 -2.45
CA THR A 416 2.31 -21.94 -2.41
C THR A 416 2.99 -22.08 -1.06
N SER A 417 3.20 -23.31 -0.60
CA SER A 417 4.10 -23.56 0.55
C SER A 417 5.55 -23.47 0.10
N VAL A 418 6.46 -23.05 0.99
CA VAL A 418 7.91 -23.16 0.78
C VAL A 418 8.52 -23.74 2.04
N ASN A 419 9.00 -24.98 1.97
CA ASN A 419 9.67 -25.66 3.07
C ASN A 419 11.15 -25.80 2.74
N ILE A 420 12.01 -25.56 3.73
CA ILE A 420 13.46 -25.69 3.61
C ILE A 420 13.91 -26.66 4.68
N THR A 421 14.63 -27.69 4.26
CA THR A 421 15.42 -28.54 5.15
C THR A 421 16.87 -28.48 4.68
N ALA A 422 17.79 -28.67 5.60
CA ALA A 422 19.19 -28.73 5.26
C ALA A 422 19.91 -29.68 6.22
N GLU A 423 21.04 -30.21 5.76
CA GLU A 423 21.91 -31.14 6.46
C GLU A 423 23.38 -30.74 6.29
N GLY A 424 24.18 -30.90 7.34
CA GLY A 424 25.61 -30.61 7.35
C GLY A 424 26.28 -31.21 8.59
N GLU A 425 27.57 -31.51 8.49
CA GLU A 425 28.35 -32.05 9.62
C GLU A 425 28.95 -30.93 10.47
N ALA A 426 29.12 -31.15 11.78
CA ALA A 426 29.59 -30.17 12.78
C ALA A 426 30.88 -29.40 12.40
N ASN A 427 31.74 -29.99 11.57
CA ASN A 427 33.03 -29.42 11.15
C ASN A 427 33.16 -29.32 9.61
N SER A 428 32.08 -29.54 8.87
CA SER A 428 32.08 -29.42 7.41
C SER A 428 31.50 -28.08 7.00
N ARG A 429 32.07 -27.51 5.93
CA ARG A 429 31.49 -26.34 5.24
C ARG A 429 30.58 -26.74 4.08
N GLU A 430 30.41 -28.04 3.84
CA GLU A 430 29.43 -28.59 2.90
C GLU A 430 28.04 -28.62 3.56
N VAL A 431 27.07 -27.99 2.89
CA VAL A 431 25.65 -28.00 3.27
C VAL A 431 24.84 -28.58 2.13
N ARG A 432 23.97 -29.54 2.46
CA ARG A 432 22.95 -30.08 1.56
C ARG A 432 21.63 -29.44 1.91
N ILE A 433 20.92 -28.97 0.89
CA ILE A 433 19.71 -28.17 1.05
C ILE A 433 18.62 -28.84 0.24
N HIS A 434 17.47 -29.07 0.84
CA HIS A 434 16.29 -29.55 0.16
C HIS A 434 15.15 -28.54 0.34
N VAL A 435 14.61 -28.06 -0.78
CA VAL A 435 13.49 -27.12 -0.81
C VAL A 435 12.32 -27.79 -1.49
N GLU A 436 11.14 -27.78 -0.86
CA GLU A 436 9.92 -28.35 -1.44
C GLU A 436 8.70 -27.47 -1.19
N GLY A 437 7.66 -27.69 -1.99
CA GLY A 437 6.40 -27.00 -1.81
C GLY A 437 5.31 -27.49 -2.75
N LYS A 438 4.12 -26.92 -2.59
CA LYS A 438 2.93 -27.20 -3.37
C LYS A 438 1.98 -26.01 -3.36
N GLU A 439 1.10 -25.97 -4.36
CA GLU A 439 -0.01 -25.03 -4.43
C GLU A 439 -0.89 -25.09 -3.16
N LEU A 440 -1.27 -23.91 -2.68
CA LEU A 440 -2.18 -23.71 -1.54
C LEU A 440 -3.46 -22.96 -1.95
N LEU A 441 -3.35 -22.07 -2.94
CA LEU A 441 -4.45 -21.33 -3.55
C LEU A 441 -4.30 -21.35 -5.07
N PRO A 442 -5.38 -21.20 -5.84
CA PRO A 442 -5.33 -21.22 -7.30
C PRO A 442 -4.27 -20.27 -7.86
N THR A 443 -3.40 -20.80 -8.73
CA THR A 443 -2.32 -20.06 -9.38
C THR A 443 -2.44 -20.00 -10.91
N ASP A 444 -3.61 -20.26 -11.47
CA ASP A 444 -3.88 -20.28 -12.93
C ASP A 444 -3.55 -18.96 -13.64
N PHE A 445 -3.45 -17.86 -12.89
CA PHE A 445 -3.07 -16.55 -13.41
C PHE A 445 -1.56 -16.43 -13.67
N LEU A 446 -0.74 -17.35 -13.16
CA LEU A 446 0.70 -17.37 -13.35
C LEU A 446 1.08 -18.05 -14.66
N LYS A 447 2.01 -17.43 -15.40
CA LYS A 447 2.53 -18.00 -16.65
C LYS A 447 3.78 -18.85 -16.43
N ASN A 448 4.71 -18.37 -15.60
CA ASN A 448 6.00 -19.02 -15.39
C ASN A 448 6.39 -18.99 -13.89
N PRO A 449 5.75 -19.82 -13.04
CA PRO A 449 6.18 -19.95 -11.66
C PRO A 449 7.60 -20.53 -11.57
N VAL A 450 8.44 -19.90 -10.76
CA VAL A 450 9.87 -20.23 -10.58
C VAL A 450 10.25 -20.27 -9.10
N LEU A 451 11.08 -21.24 -8.71
CA LEU A 451 11.74 -21.30 -7.42
C LEU A 451 13.07 -20.53 -7.46
N ASN A 452 13.29 -19.67 -6.48
CA ASN A 452 14.56 -18.99 -6.25
C ASN A 452 15.12 -19.43 -4.90
N VAL A 453 16.42 -19.74 -4.87
CA VAL A 453 17.11 -20.13 -3.62
C VAL A 453 18.40 -19.34 -3.51
N TRP A 454 18.57 -18.65 -2.39
CA TRP A 454 19.69 -17.78 -2.09
C TRP A 454 20.37 -18.18 -0.80
N LEU A 455 21.69 -17.98 -0.75
CA LEU A 455 22.45 -17.90 0.48
C LEU A 455 22.61 -16.42 0.85
N SER A 456 22.24 -16.07 2.07
CA SER A 456 22.46 -14.74 2.63
C SER A 456 23.32 -14.81 3.88
N GLU A 457 24.13 -13.79 4.13
CA GLU A 457 24.92 -13.66 5.34
C GLU A 457 24.50 -12.41 6.12
N ASP A 458 24.27 -12.59 7.41
CA ASP A 458 23.93 -11.51 8.31
C ASP A 458 25.14 -11.06 9.12
N HIS A 459 25.02 -9.89 9.74
CA HIS A 459 26.02 -9.35 10.65
C HIS A 459 27.47 -9.28 10.10
N ILE A 460 27.65 -8.90 8.82
CA ILE A 460 29.01 -8.73 8.25
C ILE A 460 29.58 -7.37 8.66
N PHE A 461 30.66 -7.37 9.41
CA PHE A 461 31.36 -6.15 9.80
C PHE A 461 32.03 -5.47 8.60
N THR A 462 31.94 -4.14 8.53
CA THR A 462 32.63 -3.33 7.52
C THR A 462 33.06 -1.96 8.07
N GLU A 463 34.16 -1.45 7.52
CA GLU A 463 34.69 -0.10 7.76
C GLU A 463 34.53 0.82 6.52
N THR A 464 34.03 0.29 5.41
CA THR A 464 33.97 0.97 4.10
C THR A 464 32.60 1.56 3.78
N GLN A 465 31.59 1.35 4.64
CA GLN A 465 30.25 1.89 4.45
C GLN A 465 30.22 3.43 4.54
N ALA A 466 30.02 4.07 3.38
CA ALA A 466 29.79 5.50 3.27
C ALA A 466 28.53 5.90 4.05
N GLY A 467 28.59 7.05 4.72
CA GLY A 467 27.49 7.60 5.52
C GLY A 467 27.31 6.97 6.91
N ALA A 468 28.06 5.93 7.25
CA ALA A 468 28.08 5.38 8.60
C ALA A 468 29.10 6.12 9.49
N THR A 469 28.76 6.33 10.77
CA THR A 469 29.71 6.83 11.77
C THR A 469 30.26 5.67 12.59
N GLY A 470 31.53 5.31 12.37
CA GLY A 470 32.19 4.20 13.03
C GLY A 470 31.84 2.84 12.41
N ASN A 471 31.92 1.81 13.24
CA ASN A 471 31.70 0.41 12.86
C ASN A 471 30.27 0.19 12.33
N PHE A 472 30.16 -0.28 11.08
CA PHE A 472 28.88 -0.66 10.48
C PHE A 472 28.83 -2.16 10.22
N THR A 473 27.62 -2.71 10.25
CA THR A 473 27.40 -4.12 10.02
C THR A 473 26.34 -4.28 8.93
N GLN A 474 26.74 -4.87 7.80
CA GLN A 474 25.79 -5.26 6.75
C GLN A 474 24.88 -6.38 7.25
N ARG A 475 23.63 -6.36 6.80
CA ARG A 475 22.59 -7.28 7.23
C ARG A 475 21.98 -8.00 6.04
N HIS A 476 21.71 -9.29 6.22
CA HIS A 476 21.01 -10.13 5.23
C HIS A 476 21.60 -10.07 3.80
N VAL A 477 22.92 -9.88 3.67
CA VAL A 477 23.60 -9.70 2.37
C VAL A 477 23.43 -10.94 1.51
N ALA A 478 22.86 -10.77 0.31
CA ALA A 478 22.77 -11.82 -0.70
C ALA A 478 24.18 -12.21 -1.16
N ARG A 479 24.65 -13.40 -0.77
CA ARG A 479 26.01 -13.87 -1.07
C ARG A 479 26.09 -14.73 -2.33
N ARG A 480 25.05 -15.52 -2.61
CA ARG A 480 25.02 -16.44 -3.77
C ARG A 480 23.61 -16.89 -4.11
N CYS A 481 23.26 -16.86 -5.39
CA CYS A 481 22.08 -17.56 -5.92
C CYS A 481 22.43 -19.03 -6.19
N LEU A 482 21.60 -19.97 -5.75
CA LEU A 482 21.76 -21.41 -5.99
C LEU A 482 20.91 -21.90 -7.18
N THR A 483 19.97 -21.07 -7.64
CA THR A 483 19.17 -21.27 -8.86
C THR A 483 19.73 -20.39 -9.99
N PRO A 484 19.26 -20.54 -11.24
CA PRO A 484 19.46 -19.49 -12.24
C PRO A 484 18.97 -18.13 -11.70
N THR A 485 19.54 -17.02 -12.20
CA THR A 485 19.26 -15.65 -11.75
C THR A 485 17.76 -15.34 -11.62
N TRP A 486 16.97 -15.80 -12.60
CA TRP A 486 15.51 -15.59 -12.67
C TRP A 486 14.70 -16.76 -12.13
N GLY A 487 15.34 -17.67 -11.40
CA GLY A 487 14.74 -18.84 -10.78
C GLY A 487 14.72 -20.08 -11.68
N MET A 488 14.37 -21.20 -11.07
CA MET A 488 14.19 -22.50 -11.71
C MET A 488 12.70 -22.79 -11.88
N PRO A 489 12.20 -23.15 -13.07
CA PRO A 489 10.78 -23.44 -13.30
C PRO A 489 10.22 -24.51 -12.34
N VAL A 490 8.99 -24.32 -11.88
CA VAL A 490 8.27 -25.28 -11.02
C VAL A 490 6.85 -25.53 -11.51
N ASP A 491 6.28 -26.70 -11.16
CA ASP A 491 4.88 -27.02 -11.40
C ASP A 491 4.14 -27.03 -10.04
N LEU A 492 3.44 -25.94 -9.72
CA LEU A 492 2.79 -25.80 -8.41
C LEU A 492 1.67 -26.82 -8.20
N SER A 493 0.95 -27.17 -9.28
CA SER A 493 -0.17 -28.10 -9.25
C SER A 493 0.26 -29.54 -8.91
N LYS A 494 1.47 -29.94 -9.32
CA LYS A 494 2.07 -31.24 -9.00
C LYS A 494 2.91 -31.22 -7.73
N GLY A 495 3.18 -30.03 -7.19
CA GLY A 495 4.23 -29.80 -6.21
C GLY A 495 5.63 -29.79 -6.84
N TYR A 496 6.59 -29.28 -6.08
CA TYR A 496 7.97 -29.15 -6.52
C TYR A 496 8.93 -29.50 -5.39
N ALA A 497 10.12 -29.97 -5.77
CA ALA A 497 11.22 -30.22 -4.88
C ALA A 497 12.55 -29.96 -5.61
N ALA A 498 13.55 -29.48 -4.89
CA ALA A 498 14.86 -29.15 -5.43
C ALA A 498 15.95 -29.39 -4.37
N ASP A 499 17.00 -30.10 -4.79
CA ASP A 499 18.16 -30.38 -3.94
C ASP A 499 19.37 -29.56 -4.41
N PHE A 500 20.07 -28.95 -3.45
CA PHE A 500 21.29 -28.20 -3.69
C PHE A 500 22.39 -28.72 -2.78
N LYS A 501 23.61 -28.61 -3.29
CA LYS A 501 24.82 -28.94 -2.55
C LYS A 501 25.78 -27.77 -2.69
N VAL A 502 26.22 -27.22 -1.58
CA VAL A 502 27.10 -26.03 -1.57
C VAL A 502 28.20 -26.18 -0.54
N GLU A 503 29.41 -25.77 -0.93
CA GLU A 503 30.52 -25.55 0.00
C GLU A 503 30.56 -24.06 0.34
N ILE A 504 30.39 -23.72 1.62
CA ILE A 504 30.40 -22.34 2.09
C ILE A 504 31.85 -21.83 2.14
N PRO A 505 32.22 -20.72 1.47
CA PRO A 505 33.59 -20.19 1.48
C PRO A 505 34.08 -19.87 2.90
N ALA A 506 35.34 -20.18 3.23
CA ALA A 506 35.92 -19.99 4.56
C ALA A 506 35.79 -18.56 5.13
N THR A 507 35.71 -17.57 4.25
CA THR A 507 35.56 -16.15 4.59
C THR A 507 34.15 -15.77 5.06
N TRP A 508 33.15 -16.64 4.90
CA TRP A 508 31.77 -16.39 5.33
C TRP A 508 31.52 -17.02 6.70
N ASN A 509 30.79 -16.31 7.55
CA ASN A 509 30.44 -16.78 8.89
C ASN A 509 29.18 -17.64 8.86
N MET A 510 29.35 -18.96 8.91
CA MET A 510 28.24 -19.93 8.88
C MET A 510 27.19 -19.73 9.99
N ASP A 511 27.59 -19.16 11.15
CA ASP A 511 26.66 -18.86 12.24
C ASP A 511 25.64 -17.78 11.88
N ASN A 512 25.98 -16.93 10.89
CA ASN A 512 25.13 -15.86 10.41
C ASN A 512 24.54 -16.13 9.03
N MET A 513 24.79 -17.31 8.46
CA MET A 513 24.29 -17.68 7.13
C MET A 513 22.86 -18.20 7.20
N LYS A 514 22.02 -17.75 6.28
CA LYS A 514 20.68 -18.27 6.04
C LYS A 514 20.52 -18.77 4.62
N ILE A 515 19.67 -19.76 4.45
CA ILE A 515 19.08 -20.17 3.18
C ILE A 515 17.77 -19.41 3.07
N VAL A 516 17.58 -18.64 2.00
CA VAL A 516 16.34 -17.94 1.67
C VAL A 516 15.77 -18.58 0.42
N ALA A 517 14.54 -19.11 0.49
CA ALA A 517 13.87 -19.69 -0.66
C ALA A 517 12.51 -19.03 -0.85
N PHE A 518 12.16 -18.75 -2.11
CA PHE A 518 10.87 -18.18 -2.46
C PHE A 518 10.43 -18.63 -3.83
N VAL A 519 9.11 -18.66 -4.03
CA VAL A 519 8.52 -18.87 -5.35
C VAL A 519 7.97 -17.56 -5.86
N SER A 520 8.28 -17.21 -7.11
CA SER A 520 7.75 -16.04 -7.79
C SER A 520 7.20 -16.42 -9.16
N ASN A 521 6.48 -15.50 -9.81
CA ASN A 521 6.38 -15.54 -11.27
C ASN A 521 7.68 -15.01 -11.91
N TYR A 522 7.89 -15.32 -13.18
CA TYR A 522 8.87 -14.63 -14.00
C TYR A 522 8.31 -14.26 -15.37
N ASN A 523 8.40 -12.98 -15.72
CA ASN A 523 8.03 -12.50 -17.04
C ASN A 523 9.10 -11.51 -17.50
N ALA A 524 9.87 -11.88 -18.53
CA ALA A 524 10.98 -11.05 -19.03
C ALA A 524 10.51 -9.75 -19.70
N ASP A 525 9.24 -9.67 -20.09
CA ASP A 525 8.67 -8.51 -20.80
C ASP A 525 7.93 -7.55 -19.85
N ASP A 526 7.63 -7.99 -18.62
CA ASP A 526 6.87 -7.20 -17.64
C ASP A 526 7.38 -7.40 -16.21
N ARG A 527 8.04 -6.37 -15.69
CA ARG A 527 8.60 -6.34 -14.33
C ARG A 527 7.54 -6.33 -13.23
N ASN A 528 6.30 -5.97 -13.55
CA ASN A 528 5.19 -6.06 -12.59
C ASN A 528 4.60 -7.48 -12.54
N ASP A 529 4.91 -8.34 -13.51
CA ASP A 529 4.47 -9.74 -13.57
C ASP A 529 5.56 -10.71 -13.05
N CYS A 530 6.18 -10.34 -11.93
CA CYS A 530 7.26 -11.09 -11.29
C CYS A 530 7.01 -11.30 -9.77
N GLN A 531 5.77 -11.17 -9.31
CA GLN A 531 5.43 -11.16 -7.89
C GLN A 531 5.84 -12.45 -7.16
N VAL A 532 6.26 -12.30 -5.90
CA VAL A 532 6.59 -13.40 -4.98
C VAL A 532 5.32 -13.91 -4.30
N LEU A 533 5.14 -15.22 -4.34
CA LEU A 533 3.96 -15.93 -3.87
C LEU A 533 4.03 -16.31 -2.39
N ASN A 534 5.22 -16.74 -1.96
CA ASN A 534 5.56 -17.04 -0.59
C ASN A 534 7.07 -17.20 -0.45
N THR A 535 7.58 -17.01 0.76
CA THR A 535 9.00 -17.05 1.09
C THR A 535 9.21 -17.84 2.38
N ASN A 536 10.38 -18.45 2.52
CA ASN A 536 10.83 -19.00 3.77
C ASN A 536 12.34 -18.83 3.92
N GLU A 537 12.84 -18.93 5.15
CA GLU A 537 14.27 -18.88 5.44
C GLU A 537 14.64 -19.91 6.50
N LEU A 538 15.88 -20.41 6.46
CA LEU A 538 16.46 -21.32 7.45
C LEU A 538 17.88 -20.87 7.80
N LEU A 539 18.15 -20.66 9.09
CA LEU A 539 19.50 -20.39 9.58
C LEU A 539 20.35 -21.67 9.52
N ILE A 540 21.51 -21.61 8.85
CA ILE A 540 22.38 -22.78 8.65
C ILE A 540 22.88 -23.32 10.00
N LYS A 541 23.14 -22.47 10.99
CA LYS A 541 23.55 -22.90 12.34
C LYS A 541 22.61 -23.95 12.96
N HIS A 542 21.29 -23.85 12.71
CA HIS A 542 20.32 -24.80 13.25
C HIS A 542 20.44 -26.22 12.65
N VAL A 543 21.10 -26.35 11.51
CA VAL A 543 21.30 -27.60 10.78
C VAL A 543 22.50 -28.37 11.34
N ILE A 544 23.58 -27.66 11.65
CA ILE A 544 24.89 -28.22 12.03
C ILE A 544 24.89 -28.73 13.49
N SER A 545 24.01 -28.20 14.33
CA SER A 545 23.85 -28.63 15.73
C SER A 545 23.03 -29.93 15.91
N GLY A 546 22.56 -30.55 14.83
CA GLY A 546 21.57 -31.65 14.86
C GLY A 546 22.14 -33.08 14.90
N ILE A 547 23.42 -33.29 14.58
CA ILE A 547 24.06 -34.61 14.57
C ILE A 547 25.47 -34.49 15.16
N ASP A 548 25.61 -34.77 16.45
CA ASP A 548 26.92 -35.19 16.99
C ASP A 548 27.23 -36.54 16.34
N THR A 549 28.34 -36.64 15.60
CA THR A 549 28.97 -37.93 15.35
C THR A 549 29.37 -38.51 16.70
N VAL A 550 28.52 -39.39 17.26
CA VAL A 550 28.83 -40.08 18.51
C VAL A 550 29.96 -41.07 18.21
N THR A 551 31.16 -40.69 18.64
CA THR A 551 32.29 -41.59 18.83
C THR A 551 31.81 -42.81 19.61
N LYS A 552 32.21 -44.02 19.19
CA LYS A 552 31.90 -45.29 19.86
C LYS A 552 31.87 -45.08 21.38
N PRO A 553 30.81 -45.48 22.09
CA PRO A 553 30.75 -45.30 23.53
C PRO A 553 32.01 -45.90 24.16
N GLY A 554 32.81 -45.06 24.82
CA GLY A 554 33.91 -45.51 25.64
C GLY A 554 33.38 -46.44 26.74
N LYS A 555 34.24 -47.37 27.21
CA LYS A 555 33.96 -48.41 28.22
C LYS A 555 33.19 -47.89 29.45
N ALA A 556 31.88 -47.76 29.34
CA ALA A 556 30.96 -47.69 30.47
C ALA A 556 30.32 -49.09 30.59
N ASP A 557 30.31 -49.63 31.81
CA ASP A 557 30.04 -51.05 32.06
C ASP A 557 28.59 -51.49 31.82
N SER A 558 27.68 -50.58 31.48
CA SER A 558 26.40 -50.87 30.81
C SER A 558 25.57 -49.58 30.61
N PHE A 559 24.68 -49.56 29.61
CA PHE A 559 23.77 -48.43 29.33
C PHE A 559 22.39 -48.90 28.87
N ASP A 560 21.36 -48.10 29.13
CA ASP A 560 20.02 -48.35 28.59
C ASP A 560 19.87 -47.70 27.20
N VAL A 561 19.16 -48.38 26.32
CA VAL A 561 18.91 -47.96 24.93
C VAL A 561 17.42 -47.73 24.75
N TYR A 562 17.05 -46.59 24.15
CA TYR A 562 15.67 -46.22 23.93
C TYR A 562 15.39 -45.94 22.44
N THR A 563 14.15 -46.04 22.00
CA THR A 563 13.72 -45.48 20.70
C THR A 563 13.63 -43.94 20.78
N PRO A 564 13.49 -43.22 19.65
CA PRO A 564 13.25 -41.78 19.66
C PRO A 564 11.94 -41.39 20.34
N SER A 565 10.98 -42.31 20.43
CA SER A 565 9.73 -42.17 21.18
C SER A 565 9.86 -42.46 22.68
N GLY A 566 11.07 -42.72 23.18
CA GLY A 566 11.33 -42.93 24.61
C GLY A 566 11.06 -44.35 25.12
N ILE A 567 10.84 -45.33 24.23
CA ILE A 567 10.61 -46.72 24.62
C ILE A 567 11.96 -47.40 24.88
N CYS A 568 12.18 -47.94 26.07
CA CYS A 568 13.38 -48.72 26.37
C CYS A 568 13.38 -50.03 25.58
N VAL A 569 14.41 -50.26 24.76
CA VAL A 569 14.55 -51.45 23.91
C VAL A 569 15.65 -52.40 24.39
N LEU A 570 16.64 -51.90 25.13
CA LEU A 570 17.64 -52.70 25.82
C LEU A 570 17.98 -52.06 27.16
N GLN A 571 18.09 -52.84 28.23
CA GLN A 571 18.54 -52.38 29.54
C GLN A 571 19.90 -52.97 29.87
N LYS A 572 20.75 -52.18 30.51
CA LYS A 572 22.12 -52.56 30.88
C LYS A 572 22.91 -53.19 29.71
N ALA A 573 22.74 -52.64 28.51
CA ALA A 573 23.35 -53.13 27.29
C ALA A 573 24.87 -52.87 27.26
N SER A 574 25.60 -53.80 26.64
CA SER A 574 26.99 -53.64 26.24
C SER A 574 27.09 -53.09 24.82
N ALA A 575 28.30 -52.68 24.41
CA ALA A 575 28.57 -52.25 23.04
C ALA A 575 28.27 -53.33 21.98
N ASN A 576 28.32 -54.62 22.34
CA ASN A 576 28.01 -55.71 21.43
C ASN A 576 26.50 -55.88 21.22
N ASP A 577 25.68 -55.55 22.23
CA ASP A 577 24.21 -55.67 22.14
C ASP A 577 23.62 -54.63 21.18
N LEU A 578 24.26 -53.46 21.07
CA LEU A 578 23.94 -52.47 20.04
C LEU A 578 24.07 -53.04 18.62
N GLN A 579 25.03 -53.95 18.39
CA GLN A 579 25.20 -54.62 17.09
C GLN A 579 24.12 -55.64 16.76
N GLN A 580 23.12 -55.85 17.64
CA GLN A 580 21.99 -56.75 17.36
C GLN A 580 20.66 -56.02 17.07
N LEU A 581 20.57 -54.70 17.31
CA LEU A 581 19.37 -53.91 16.98
C LEU A 581 19.05 -53.85 15.46
N PRO A 582 17.81 -53.64 15.03
CA PRO A 582 17.54 -53.29 13.64
C PRO A 582 18.22 -51.97 13.21
N GLN A 583 18.40 -51.73 11.91
CA GLN A 583 18.81 -50.39 11.44
C GLN A 583 17.76 -49.35 11.86
N GLY A 584 18.24 -48.25 12.45
CA GLY A 584 17.36 -47.22 13.00
C GLY A 584 18.07 -46.30 13.99
N ILE A 585 17.35 -45.26 14.41
CA ILE A 585 17.84 -44.29 15.39
C ILE A 585 17.41 -44.74 16.79
N TYR A 586 18.35 -44.70 17.73
CA TYR A 586 18.15 -44.99 19.14
C TYR A 586 18.70 -43.86 20.01
N ILE A 587 18.36 -43.83 21.30
CA ILE A 587 18.94 -42.96 22.30
C ILE A 587 19.78 -43.83 23.24
N VAL A 588 21.08 -43.56 23.30
CA VAL A 588 22.05 -44.25 24.17
C VAL A 588 22.73 -43.19 25.03
N ASN A 589 22.67 -43.34 26.36
CA ASN A 589 23.21 -42.35 27.32
C ASN A 589 22.73 -40.91 27.06
N GLY A 590 21.45 -40.75 26.71
CA GLY A 590 20.86 -39.43 26.44
C GLY A 590 21.26 -38.81 25.09
N LYS A 591 21.97 -39.54 24.22
CA LYS A 591 22.38 -39.08 22.89
C LYS A 591 21.81 -39.95 21.78
N LYS A 592 21.48 -39.36 20.63
CA LYS A 592 21.02 -40.11 19.45
C LYS A 592 22.16 -40.96 18.88
N TRP A 593 21.87 -42.22 18.56
CA TRP A 593 22.77 -43.19 17.96
C TRP A 593 22.08 -43.85 16.77
N LEU A 594 22.68 -43.78 15.58
CA LEU A 594 22.19 -44.45 14.37
C LEU A 594 22.93 -45.78 14.21
N LYS A 595 22.19 -46.86 13.97
CA LYS A 595 22.76 -48.17 13.69
C LYS A 595 23.07 -48.41 12.22
#